data_AF-A0A3P0M5W3-F1
#
_entry.id   AF-A0A3P0M5W3-F1
#
_cell.length_a   1.000
_cell.length_b   1.000
_cell.length_c   1.000
_cell.angle_alpha   90.00
_cell.angle_beta   90.00
_cell.angle_gamma   90.00
#
_symmetry.space_group_name_H-M   'P 1'
#
loop_
_entity.id
_entity.type
_entity.pdbx_description
1 polymer ?
#
loop_
_entity_poly.entity_id
_entity_poly.type
_entity_poly.pdbx_seq_one_letter_code
_entity_poly.pdbx_strand_id
1 'polypeptide(L)'
;MIISPPFLPKAGLAVPTGANPDPMMDAVDKFECDHGVYPIAFDRRWHCGVHLQPDTKGKVHAIADGEVVAYRVCQHGVDGGVSHTGFVLLKHTTETGEGRTLTFYSLYMHLLPLAEYQQHSANAKDMPEFLRMPTGSVNKGEVTPAVSGEGKKVRRKDVLGWRGEYEGMPHLHF
;
A
#
# COMPACT_ATOMS: atom_id res chain seq x y z
N MET A 1 13.88 -13.71 0.96
CA MET A 1 13.22 -12.73 1.84
C MET A 1 11.74 -13.07 1.97
N ILE A 2 11.24 -13.24 3.20
CA ILE A 2 9.82 -13.52 3.49
C ILE A 2 8.97 -12.27 3.26
N ILE A 3 9.56 -11.09 3.43
CA ILE A 3 8.95 -9.78 3.22
C ILE A 3 9.51 -9.18 1.92
N SER A 4 8.72 -8.40 1.19
CA SER A 4 9.14 -7.54 0.08
C SER A 4 8.65 -6.12 0.32
N PRO A 5 9.25 -5.09 -0.28
CA PRO A 5 8.67 -3.75 -0.21
C PRO A 5 7.31 -3.68 -0.92
N PRO A 6 6.46 -2.69 -0.59
CA PRO A 6 5.15 -2.50 -1.22
C PRO A 6 5.26 -2.06 -2.70
N PHE A 7 6.38 -1.43 -3.08
CA PHE A 7 6.73 -1.12 -4.46
C PHE A 7 7.83 -2.03 -4.97
N LEU A 8 7.73 -2.49 -6.21
CA LEU A 8 8.69 -3.40 -6.85
C LEU A 8 9.39 -2.68 -8.03
N PRO A 9 10.33 -1.76 -7.77
CA PRO A 9 11.05 -1.04 -8.84
C PRO A 9 11.81 -1.99 -9.76
N LYS A 10 11.89 -1.63 -11.05
CA LYS A 10 12.66 -2.37 -12.06
C LYS A 10 14.14 -2.53 -11.69
N ALA A 11 14.71 -1.53 -11.00
CA ALA A 11 16.09 -1.57 -10.51
C ALA A 11 16.34 -2.78 -9.59
N GLY A 12 15.33 -3.23 -8.84
CA GLY A 12 15.41 -4.42 -7.99
C GLY A 12 15.45 -5.76 -8.73
N LEU A 13 15.39 -5.75 -10.06
CA LEU A 13 15.65 -6.93 -10.90
C LEU A 13 17.14 -7.10 -11.22
N ALA A 14 17.98 -6.10 -10.91
CA ALA A 14 19.42 -6.18 -11.09
C ALA A 14 20.02 -7.24 -10.15
N VAL A 15 21.09 -7.89 -10.61
CA VAL A 15 21.83 -8.87 -9.80
C VAL A 15 22.57 -8.13 -8.68
N PRO A 16 22.42 -8.54 -7.41
CA PRO A 16 23.19 -7.97 -6.31
C PRO A 16 24.70 -8.05 -6.55
N THR A 17 25.42 -7.02 -6.13
CA THR A 17 26.88 -6.95 -6.20
C THR A 17 27.45 -6.60 -4.83
N GLY A 18 28.76 -6.75 -4.61
CA GLY A 18 29.37 -6.37 -3.33
C GLY A 18 29.19 -4.90 -2.96
N ALA A 19 29.02 -4.00 -3.94
CA ALA A 19 28.77 -2.57 -3.72
C ALA A 19 27.28 -2.20 -3.67
N ASN A 20 26.40 -3.09 -4.11
CA ASN A 20 24.94 -2.94 -4.06
C ASN A 20 24.34 -4.31 -3.71
N PRO A 21 24.32 -4.67 -2.41
CA PRO A 21 23.89 -5.98 -1.96
C PRO A 21 22.37 -6.17 -2.02
N ASP A 22 21.58 -5.10 -2.11
CA ASP A 22 20.13 -5.15 -2.26
C ASP A 22 19.61 -4.03 -3.19
N PRO A 23 19.68 -4.23 -4.52
CA PRO A 23 19.23 -3.23 -5.49
C PRO A 23 17.73 -2.89 -5.40
N MET A 24 16.94 -3.76 -4.77
CA MET A 24 15.51 -3.55 -4.57
C MET A 24 15.29 -2.53 -3.46
N MET A 25 15.91 -2.73 -2.29
CA MET A 25 15.77 -1.81 -1.16
C MET A 25 16.47 -0.48 -1.43
N ASP A 26 17.66 -0.47 -2.04
CA ASP A 26 18.36 0.75 -2.47
C ASP A 26 17.50 1.65 -3.37
N ALA A 27 16.61 1.05 -4.17
CA ALA A 27 15.69 1.78 -5.02
C ALA A 27 14.43 2.25 -4.27
N VAL A 28 13.98 1.50 -3.27
CA VAL A 28 12.82 1.85 -2.44
C VAL A 28 13.16 2.94 -1.44
N ASP A 29 14.38 2.97 -0.89
CA ASP A 29 14.85 4.01 0.02
C ASP A 29 14.75 5.40 -0.63
N LYS A 30 14.94 5.48 -1.95
CA LYS A 30 14.79 6.72 -2.73
C LYS A 30 13.34 7.19 -2.86
N PHE A 31 12.36 6.37 -2.49
CA PHE A 31 10.94 6.74 -2.49
C PHE A 31 10.53 7.38 -1.17
N GLU A 32 11.33 7.32 -0.11
CA GLU A 32 10.98 7.95 1.16
C GLU A 32 10.82 9.46 1.00
N CYS A 33 9.72 9.98 1.50
CA CYS A 33 9.47 11.42 1.52
C CYS A 33 10.23 12.09 2.66
N ASP A 34 10.63 13.35 2.45
CA ASP A 34 11.17 14.21 3.52
C ASP A 34 10.14 14.56 4.63
N HIS A 35 8.87 14.18 4.44
CA HIS A 35 7.76 14.39 5.36
C HIS A 35 7.04 13.07 5.64
N GLY A 36 6.36 12.95 6.79
CA GLY A 36 5.69 11.71 7.17
C GLY A 36 6.67 10.56 7.44
N VAL A 37 7.76 10.87 8.14
CA VAL A 37 8.81 9.92 8.51
C VAL A 37 8.45 9.20 9.81
N TYR A 38 8.63 7.88 9.85
CA TYR A 38 8.46 7.07 11.05
C TYR A 38 9.65 7.22 12.02
N PRO A 39 9.45 7.27 13.35
CA PRO A 39 8.17 7.32 14.07
C PRO A 39 7.71 8.75 14.42
N ILE A 40 8.58 9.76 14.24
CA ILE A 40 8.30 11.15 14.60
C ILE A 40 8.51 12.02 13.36
N ALA A 41 7.45 12.68 12.91
CA ALA A 41 7.48 13.57 11.77
C ALA A 41 8.23 14.89 12.07
N PHE A 42 8.50 15.68 11.03
CA PHE A 42 9.25 16.94 11.13
C PHE A 42 8.63 17.96 12.11
N ASP A 43 7.31 17.88 12.33
CA ASP A 43 6.53 18.72 13.22
C ASP A 43 6.42 18.15 14.66
N ARG A 44 7.19 17.11 14.96
CA ARG A 44 7.25 16.39 16.25
C ARG A 44 5.98 15.60 16.59
N ARG A 45 5.08 15.38 15.63
CA ARG A 45 3.93 14.49 15.82
C ARG A 45 4.34 13.04 15.61
N TRP A 46 3.69 12.16 16.35
CA TRP A 46 3.79 10.73 16.14
C TRP A 46 3.24 10.37 14.76
N HIS A 47 4.00 9.62 13.99
CA HIS A 47 3.64 9.17 12.65
C HIS A 47 3.75 7.65 12.59
N CYS A 48 2.62 6.96 12.40
CA CYS A 48 2.51 5.51 12.56
C CYS A 48 3.02 4.69 11.35
N GLY A 49 3.67 5.34 10.39
CA GLY A 49 4.13 4.73 9.15
C GLY A 49 5.11 5.62 8.41
N VAL A 50 5.40 5.29 7.16
CA VAL A 50 6.29 6.05 6.27
C VAL A 50 5.49 6.49 5.04
N HIS A 51 5.83 7.65 4.48
CA HIS A 51 5.35 8.01 3.14
C HIS A 51 6.35 7.55 2.08
N LEU A 52 5.87 6.76 1.12
CA LEU A 52 6.61 6.33 -0.06
C LEU A 52 6.01 6.99 -1.31
N GLN A 53 6.82 7.80 -1.98
CA GLN A 53 6.48 8.55 -3.19
C GLN A 53 7.40 8.13 -4.34
N PRO A 54 7.13 6.99 -5.00
CA PRO A 54 7.78 6.69 -6.27
C PRO A 54 7.34 7.70 -7.34
N ASP A 55 8.24 8.00 -8.28
CA ASP A 55 7.93 8.84 -9.45
C ASP A 55 6.84 8.24 -10.36
N THR A 56 6.54 6.96 -10.17
CA THR A 56 5.56 6.22 -10.97
C THR A 56 4.20 6.16 -10.28
N LYS A 57 3.13 6.12 -11.08
CA LYS A 57 1.77 5.75 -10.65
C LYS A 57 1.68 4.23 -10.39
N GLY A 58 2.57 3.73 -9.54
CA GLY A 58 2.91 2.31 -9.42
C GLY A 58 1.85 1.47 -8.70
N LYS A 59 1.89 0.17 -8.98
CA LYS A 59 1.17 -0.86 -8.23
C LYS A 59 1.71 -0.95 -6.80
N VAL A 60 0.79 -1.06 -5.84
CA VAL A 60 1.07 -1.34 -4.43
C VAL A 60 0.84 -2.83 -4.21
N HIS A 61 1.81 -3.50 -3.61
CA HIS A 61 1.79 -4.95 -3.44
C HIS A 61 1.82 -5.36 -1.98
N ALA A 62 1.22 -6.51 -1.67
CA ALA A 62 1.33 -7.12 -0.36
C ALA A 62 2.79 -7.48 -0.06
N ILE A 63 3.31 -7.00 1.07
CA ILE A 63 4.70 -7.24 1.47
C ILE A 63 4.97 -8.70 1.85
N ALA A 64 3.95 -9.43 2.27
CA ALA A 64 3.99 -10.82 2.69
C ALA A 64 2.61 -11.47 2.50
N ASP A 65 2.56 -12.80 2.55
CA ASP A 65 1.29 -13.53 2.67
C ASP A 65 0.54 -13.03 3.91
N GLY A 66 -0.77 -12.86 3.80
CA GLY A 66 -1.56 -12.30 4.89
C GLY A 66 -3.05 -12.57 4.79
N GLU A 67 -3.71 -12.41 5.92
CA GLU A 67 -5.17 -12.32 6.04
C GLU A 67 -5.58 -10.85 6.02
N VAL A 68 -6.61 -10.53 5.25
CA VAL A 68 -7.20 -9.19 5.23
C VAL A 68 -8.01 -9.01 6.50
N VAL A 69 -7.68 -7.98 7.28
CA VAL A 69 -8.39 -7.64 8.52
C VAL A 69 -9.56 -6.71 8.19
N ALA A 70 -9.26 -5.64 7.46
CA ALA A 70 -10.21 -4.64 7.02
C ALA A 70 -9.70 -3.97 5.75
N TYR A 71 -10.60 -3.45 4.94
CA TYR A 71 -10.23 -2.70 3.75
C TYR A 71 -11.32 -1.71 3.36
N ARG A 72 -10.94 -0.72 2.55
CA ARG A 72 -11.83 0.25 1.93
C ARG A 72 -11.42 0.46 0.48
N VAL A 73 -12.35 0.24 -0.43
CA VAL A 73 -12.20 0.57 -1.86
C VAL A 73 -13.12 1.73 -2.16
N CYS A 74 -12.55 2.83 -2.63
CA CYS A 74 -13.30 4.05 -2.90
C CYS A 74 -13.62 4.17 -4.40
N GLN A 75 -14.84 4.62 -4.73
CA GLN A 75 -15.15 4.99 -6.11
C GLN A 75 -14.52 6.34 -6.50
N HIS A 76 -14.47 7.29 -5.55
CA HIS A 76 -13.97 8.64 -5.76
C HIS A 76 -13.11 9.09 -4.56
N GLY A 77 -12.21 10.05 -4.78
CA GLY A 77 -11.55 10.78 -3.70
C GLY A 77 -12.51 11.70 -2.93
N VAL A 78 -12.08 12.13 -1.76
CA VAL A 78 -12.75 13.13 -0.90
C VAL A 78 -12.05 14.49 -0.99
N ASP A 79 -12.57 15.50 -0.31
CA ASP A 79 -12.00 16.86 -0.27
C ASP A 79 -11.80 17.49 -1.65
N GLY A 80 -12.81 17.37 -2.52
CA GLY A 80 -12.70 17.84 -3.91
C GLY A 80 -11.90 16.91 -4.83
N GLY A 81 -11.49 15.74 -4.33
CA GLY A 81 -10.81 14.68 -5.08
C GLY A 81 -9.34 14.51 -4.74
N VAL A 82 -8.75 15.41 -3.94
CA VAL A 82 -7.31 15.43 -3.64
C VAL A 82 -6.88 14.52 -2.49
N SER A 83 -7.86 13.87 -1.84
CA SER A 83 -7.62 12.97 -0.70
C SER A 83 -8.18 11.59 -1.02
N HIS A 84 -7.31 10.60 -1.16
CA HIS A 84 -7.69 9.20 -1.36
C HIS A 84 -7.71 8.48 -0.02
N THR A 85 -8.85 7.89 0.31
CA THR A 85 -9.09 7.27 1.63
C THR A 85 -9.14 5.75 1.59
N GLY A 86 -8.89 5.16 0.41
CA GLY A 86 -8.82 3.71 0.22
C GLY A 86 -7.64 3.11 0.96
N PHE A 87 -7.84 1.94 1.56
CA PHE A 87 -6.78 1.24 2.28
C PHE A 87 -6.99 -0.27 2.34
N VAL A 88 -5.92 -1.00 2.65
CA VAL A 88 -5.95 -2.42 3.02
C VAL A 88 -5.16 -2.61 4.31
N LEU A 89 -5.72 -3.31 5.30
CA LEU A 89 -5.02 -3.74 6.51
C LEU A 89 -4.83 -5.25 6.48
N LEU A 90 -3.59 -5.70 6.56
CA LEU A 90 -3.21 -7.11 6.56
C LEU A 90 -2.69 -7.55 7.93
N LYS A 91 -3.04 -8.77 8.32
CA LYS A 91 -2.43 -9.53 9.40
C LYS A 91 -1.54 -10.60 8.79
N HIS A 92 -0.31 -10.68 9.26
CA HIS A 92 0.67 -11.66 8.84
C HIS A 92 0.98 -12.62 9.99
N THR A 93 1.28 -13.86 9.64
CA THR A 93 1.71 -14.87 10.60
C THR A 93 2.83 -15.67 9.95
N THR A 94 4.01 -15.69 10.57
CA THR A 94 5.18 -16.42 10.06
C THR A 94 5.90 -17.13 11.19
N GLU A 95 6.38 -18.35 10.93
CA GLU A 95 7.30 -19.05 11.81
C GLU A 95 8.71 -18.46 11.66
N THR A 96 9.34 -18.09 12.77
CA THR A 96 10.71 -17.54 12.80
C THR A 96 11.77 -18.62 13.09
N GLY A 97 11.38 -19.90 13.13
CA GLY A 97 12.20 -21.01 13.61
C GLY A 97 12.00 -21.27 15.11
N GLU A 98 12.50 -22.42 15.59
CA GLU A 98 12.40 -22.86 17.01
C GLU A 98 10.96 -22.93 17.55
N GLY A 99 9.97 -23.13 16.68
CA GLY A 99 8.55 -23.15 17.08
C GLY A 99 8.01 -21.79 17.55
N ARG A 100 8.64 -20.69 17.11
CA ARG A 100 8.17 -19.34 17.41
C ARG A 100 7.37 -18.76 16.24
N THR A 101 6.13 -18.39 16.52
CA THR A 101 5.26 -17.68 15.60
C THR A 101 5.33 -16.17 15.83
N LEU A 102 5.63 -15.39 14.80
CA LEU A 102 5.51 -13.93 14.80
C LEU A 102 4.20 -13.51 14.11
N THR A 103 3.44 -12.64 14.77
CA THR A 103 2.30 -11.95 14.18
C THR A 103 2.60 -10.45 14.06
N PHE A 104 2.41 -9.90 12.87
CA PHE A 104 2.56 -8.47 12.62
C PHE A 104 1.50 -7.99 11.63
N TYR A 105 1.33 -6.67 11.51
CA TYR A 105 0.34 -6.07 10.64
C TYR A 105 1.01 -5.11 9.66
N SER A 106 0.43 -4.94 8.48
CA SER A 106 0.82 -3.89 7.54
C SER A 106 -0.42 -3.18 7.03
N LEU A 107 -0.34 -1.85 6.91
CA LEU A 107 -1.43 -0.99 6.52
C LEU A 107 -1.00 -0.23 5.26
N TYR A 108 -1.82 -0.26 4.21
CA TYR A 108 -1.53 0.39 2.93
C TYR A 108 -2.62 1.43 2.71
N MET A 109 -2.31 2.72 2.86
CA MET A 109 -3.29 3.80 2.78
C MET A 109 -3.10 4.68 1.55
N HIS A 110 -4.09 5.51 1.27
CA HIS A 110 -4.11 6.43 0.13
C HIS A 110 -4.10 5.68 -1.20
N LEU A 111 -4.80 4.55 -1.25
CA LEU A 111 -4.97 3.79 -2.48
C LEU A 111 -5.89 4.53 -3.45
N LEU A 112 -5.49 4.53 -4.73
CA LEU A 112 -6.19 5.18 -5.82
C LEU A 112 -7.68 4.76 -5.88
N PRO A 113 -8.63 5.70 -6.08
CA PRO A 113 -10.05 5.38 -6.25
C PRO A 113 -10.34 4.84 -7.65
N LEU A 114 -11.35 3.97 -7.75
CA LEU A 114 -11.65 3.23 -8.99
C LEU A 114 -11.97 4.14 -10.18
N ALA A 115 -12.59 5.30 -9.97
CA ALA A 115 -12.92 6.24 -11.05
C ALA A 115 -11.68 6.79 -11.79
N GLU A 116 -10.49 6.75 -11.17
CA GLU A 116 -9.26 7.31 -11.73
C GLU A 116 -8.37 6.26 -12.40
N TYR A 117 -8.77 4.98 -12.36
CA TYR A 117 -7.92 3.88 -12.82
C TYR A 117 -7.51 4.00 -14.29
N GLN A 118 -8.45 4.36 -15.16
CA GLN A 118 -8.17 4.53 -16.59
C GLN A 118 -7.11 5.61 -16.84
N GLN A 119 -7.17 6.73 -16.12
CA GLN A 119 -6.20 7.84 -16.24
C GLN A 119 -4.82 7.49 -15.65
N HIS A 120 -4.78 6.46 -14.79
CA HIS A 120 -3.55 5.96 -14.16
C HIS A 120 -2.99 4.72 -14.84
N SER A 121 -3.55 4.29 -15.98
CA SER A 121 -3.21 3.01 -16.63
C SER A 121 -3.29 1.83 -15.65
N ALA A 122 -4.17 1.93 -14.65
CA ALA A 122 -4.43 0.92 -13.65
C ALA A 122 -5.54 -0.02 -14.12
N ASN A 123 -5.46 -1.29 -13.73
CA ASN A 123 -6.39 -2.31 -14.16
C ASN A 123 -6.86 -3.13 -12.96
N ALA A 124 -8.11 -2.93 -12.53
CA ALA A 124 -8.67 -3.63 -11.37
C ALA A 124 -8.61 -5.17 -11.48
N LYS A 125 -8.52 -5.72 -12.70
CA LYS A 125 -8.37 -7.17 -12.90
C LYS A 125 -7.06 -7.72 -12.32
N ASP A 126 -6.05 -6.89 -12.12
CA ASP A 126 -4.78 -7.30 -11.51
C ASP A 126 -4.88 -7.46 -9.98
N MET A 127 -5.93 -6.94 -9.35
CA MET A 127 -6.19 -7.11 -7.92
C MET A 127 -7.06 -8.36 -7.65
N PRO A 128 -7.04 -8.90 -6.42
CA PRO A 128 -8.05 -9.83 -5.94
C PRO A 128 -9.48 -9.33 -6.15
N GLU A 129 -10.43 -10.24 -6.41
CA GLU A 129 -11.82 -9.90 -6.78
C GLU A 129 -12.51 -8.98 -5.78
N PHE A 130 -12.30 -9.21 -4.48
CA PHE A 130 -12.92 -8.42 -3.41
C PHE A 130 -12.45 -6.96 -3.33
N LEU A 131 -11.36 -6.60 -4.03
CA LEU A 131 -10.85 -5.22 -4.12
C LEU A 131 -11.31 -4.49 -5.39
N ARG A 132 -12.07 -5.15 -6.29
CA ARG A 132 -12.39 -4.60 -7.61
C ARG A 132 -13.62 -3.70 -7.63
N MET A 133 -14.40 -3.70 -6.55
CA MET A 133 -15.63 -2.93 -6.42
C MET A 133 -15.57 -2.05 -5.17
N PRO A 134 -16.26 -0.89 -5.15
CA PRO A 134 -16.34 -0.06 -3.97
C PRO A 134 -16.92 -0.83 -2.78
N THR A 135 -16.41 -0.58 -1.57
CA THR A 135 -16.87 -1.24 -0.33
C THR A 135 -18.22 -0.71 0.19
N GLY A 136 -18.85 0.21 -0.56
CA GLY A 136 -20.18 0.73 -0.30
C GLY A 136 -20.59 1.73 -1.38
N SER A 137 -21.85 2.14 -1.36
CA SER A 137 -22.37 3.21 -2.22
C SER A 137 -22.48 4.49 -1.40
N VAL A 138 -21.70 5.50 -1.78
CA VAL A 138 -21.70 6.84 -1.15
C VAL A 138 -21.73 7.91 -2.24
N ASN A 139 -22.17 9.12 -1.89
CA ASN A 139 -22.10 10.24 -2.82
C ASN A 139 -20.64 10.63 -3.07
N LYS A 140 -20.36 11.26 -4.22
CA LYS A 140 -19.02 11.77 -4.52
C LYS A 140 -18.59 12.78 -3.44
N GLY A 141 -17.40 12.59 -2.88
CA GLY A 141 -16.86 13.42 -1.80
C GLY A 141 -17.08 12.87 -0.40
N GLU A 142 -17.92 11.85 -0.23
CA GLU A 142 -18.12 11.18 1.05
C GLU A 142 -17.11 10.04 1.27
N VAL A 143 -16.82 9.75 2.54
CA VAL A 143 -15.93 8.64 2.92
C VAL A 143 -16.69 7.31 2.79
N THR A 144 -16.27 6.45 1.86
CA THR A 144 -16.80 5.09 1.74
C THR A 144 -16.56 4.32 3.04
N PRO A 145 -17.51 3.56 3.59
CA PRO A 145 -17.26 2.76 4.78
C PRO A 145 -16.21 1.68 4.52
N ALA A 146 -15.40 1.39 5.54
CA ALA A 146 -14.53 0.22 5.53
C ALA A 146 -15.35 -1.03 5.85
N VAL A 147 -14.94 -2.17 5.31
CA VAL A 147 -15.56 -3.48 5.56
C VAL A 147 -14.54 -4.44 6.16
N SER A 148 -15.03 -5.48 6.84
CA SER A 148 -14.17 -6.56 7.32
C SER A 148 -13.57 -7.32 6.14
N GLY A 149 -12.35 -7.83 6.33
CA GLY A 149 -11.75 -8.73 5.34
C GLY A 149 -12.41 -10.11 5.30
N GLU A 150 -13.18 -10.51 6.33
CA GLU A 150 -13.92 -11.79 6.40
C GLU A 150 -13.05 -13.02 6.07
N GLY A 151 -11.82 -13.05 6.59
CA GLY A 151 -10.89 -14.17 6.38
C GLY A 151 -10.32 -14.29 4.97
N LYS A 152 -10.56 -13.30 4.09
CA LYS A 152 -9.94 -13.23 2.76
C LYS A 152 -8.42 -13.16 2.91
N LYS A 153 -7.72 -13.74 1.94
CA LYS A 153 -6.26 -13.86 1.97
C LYS A 153 -5.63 -13.25 0.74
N VAL A 154 -4.42 -12.76 0.90
CA VAL A 154 -3.55 -12.29 -0.18
C VAL A 154 -2.21 -12.99 -0.07
N ARG A 155 -1.55 -13.17 -1.20
CA ARG A 155 -0.18 -13.67 -1.29
C ARG A 155 0.79 -12.52 -1.40
N ARG A 156 2.02 -12.77 -0.97
CA ARG A 156 3.13 -11.85 -1.17
C ARG A 156 3.23 -11.47 -2.65
N LYS A 157 3.33 -10.17 -2.92
CA LYS A 157 3.34 -9.56 -4.25
C LYS A 157 1.99 -9.53 -4.99
N ASP A 158 0.89 -9.94 -4.37
CA ASP A 158 -0.44 -9.63 -4.92
C ASP A 158 -0.63 -8.11 -4.97
N VAL A 159 -1.26 -7.61 -6.04
CA VAL A 159 -1.57 -6.19 -6.20
C VAL A 159 -2.75 -5.85 -5.29
N LEU A 160 -2.54 -4.94 -4.35
CA LEU A 160 -3.56 -4.45 -3.42
C LEU A 160 -4.23 -3.16 -3.91
N GLY A 161 -3.60 -2.48 -4.87
CA GLY A 161 -4.06 -1.22 -5.41
C GLY A 161 -2.97 -0.49 -6.18
N TRP A 162 -3.20 0.80 -6.40
CA TRP A 162 -2.22 1.73 -6.99
C TRP A 162 -2.00 2.88 -6.03
N ARG A 163 -0.81 3.47 -6.09
CA ARG A 163 -0.48 4.67 -5.31
C ARG A 163 -1.43 5.80 -5.71
N GLY A 164 -2.23 6.24 -4.76
CA GLY A 164 -3.06 7.43 -4.87
C GLY A 164 -2.34 8.67 -4.35
N GLU A 165 -3.11 9.55 -3.73
CA GLU A 165 -2.65 10.79 -3.12
C GLU A 165 -3.46 11.14 -1.87
N TYR A 166 -2.88 11.97 -1.01
CA TYR A 166 -3.56 12.52 0.15
C TYR A 166 -3.18 13.98 0.33
N GLU A 167 -4.18 14.86 0.48
CA GLU A 167 -4.00 16.31 0.51
C GLU A 167 -3.17 16.83 -0.69
N GLY A 168 -3.39 16.22 -1.87
CA GLY A 168 -2.68 16.54 -3.12
C GLY A 168 -1.24 16.02 -3.20
N MET A 169 -0.76 15.32 -2.17
CA MET A 169 0.58 14.72 -2.15
C MET A 169 0.52 13.27 -2.66
N PRO A 170 1.24 12.92 -3.73
CA PRO A 170 1.07 11.64 -4.40
C PRO A 170 1.94 10.56 -3.75
N HIS A 171 1.53 10.03 -2.61
CA HIS A 171 2.28 9.04 -1.83
C HIS A 171 1.41 7.87 -1.38
N LEU A 172 2.07 6.76 -1.02
CA LEU A 172 1.50 5.70 -0.20
C LEU A 172 1.91 5.98 1.26
N HIS A 173 0.96 5.94 2.19
CA HIS A 173 1.30 5.82 3.61
C HIS A 173 1.28 4.33 3.97
N PHE A 174 2.39 3.85 4.51
CA PHE A 174 2.66 2.43 4.78
C PHE A 174 3.14 2.18 6.21
#